data_AF-A0A661BD51-F1
#
_entry.id   AF-A0A661BD51-F1
#
_cell.length_a   1.000
_cell.length_b   1.000
_cell.length_c   1.000
_cell.angle_alpha   90.00
_cell.angle_beta   90.00
_cell.angle_gamma   90.00
#
_symmetry.space_group_name_H-M   'P 1'
#
loop_
_entity.id
_entity.type
_entity.pdbx_description
1 polymer ?
#
loop_
_entity_poly.entity_id
_entity_poly.type
_entity_poly.pdbx_seq_one_letter_code
_entity_poly.pdbx_strand_id
1 'polypeptide(L)'
;MFEIRYCTPAYAEVLCPLPCGSFSSCPNQRMIFMIQDTTGVAIDTSRLYFTIISNHPTGSADTLELVGTSRNVTLEGRPDSLIATVVYFYADGDSVVISLDSVYNVDSCLTTFFPDSCECRDNSDCLMMGWFCRKATGDCDGCGVCEECPTACPDIWDPVCGCDGITYSNECYAHRVGVNVAHRGECGSKQK
;
A
#
# COMPACT_ATOMS: atom_id res chain seq x y z
N MET A 1 36.98 15.23 10.29
CA MET A 1 36.31 13.95 10.60
C MET A 1 34.86 14.16 10.22
N PHE A 2 34.42 13.66 9.07
CA PHE A 2 33.03 13.77 8.63
C PHE A 2 32.24 12.73 9.42
N GLU A 3 31.32 13.17 10.26
CA GLU A 3 30.45 12.30 11.05
C GLU A 3 29.29 11.87 10.14
N ILE A 4 29.29 10.62 9.69
CA ILE A 4 28.20 10.09 8.87
C ILE A 4 26.94 10.03 9.74
N ARG A 5 25.95 10.87 9.44
CA ARG A 5 24.62 10.79 10.07
C ARG A 5 23.67 10.02 9.15
N TYR A 6 22.97 9.04 9.72
CA TYR A 6 22.03 8.20 9.00
C TYR A 6 20.66 8.88 8.96
N CYS A 7 19.99 8.84 7.82
CA CYS A 7 18.56 9.17 7.79
C CYS A 7 17.79 8.19 8.66
N THR A 8 16.64 8.62 9.19
CA THR A 8 15.73 7.68 9.86
C THR A 8 15.37 6.55 8.90
N PRO A 9 15.37 5.28 9.32
CA PRO A 9 14.88 4.20 8.47
C PRO A 9 13.37 4.37 8.24
N ALA A 10 12.89 3.96 7.07
CA ALA A 10 11.47 3.95 6.73
C ALA A 10 11.11 2.53 6.29
N TYR A 11 10.00 1.99 6.81
CA TYR A 11 9.58 0.62 6.52
C TYR A 11 8.22 0.62 5.83
N ALA A 12 8.05 -0.32 4.91
CA ALA A 12 6.82 -0.61 4.20
C ALA A 12 6.48 -2.08 4.46
N GLU A 13 5.26 -2.36 4.94
CA GLU A 13 4.78 -3.72 5.15
C GLU A 13 3.62 -4.01 4.21
N VAL A 14 3.75 -5.09 3.43
CA VAL A 14 2.68 -5.62 2.59
C VAL A 14 2.27 -6.97 3.12
N LEU A 15 1.08 -7.00 3.73
CA LEU A 15 0.47 -8.20 4.27
C LEU A 15 -0.37 -8.89 3.20
N CYS A 16 0.10 -10.05 2.75
CA CYS A 16 -0.64 -11.02 1.94
C CYS A 16 -1.01 -12.20 2.86
N PRO A 17 -2.28 -12.66 3.01
CA PRO A 17 -3.45 -12.45 2.14
C PRO A 17 -4.71 -11.93 2.88
N LEU A 18 -5.51 -11.05 2.27
CA LEU A 18 -6.94 -10.90 2.63
C LEU A 18 -7.80 -10.53 1.40
N PRO A 19 -8.94 -11.22 1.12
CA PRO A 19 -9.54 -12.33 1.86
C PRO A 19 -9.22 -13.73 1.28
N CYS A 20 -9.46 -14.74 2.11
CA CYS A 20 -9.04 -16.15 1.98
C CYS A 20 -9.53 -16.87 0.72
N GLY A 21 -8.65 -17.66 0.08
CA GLY A 21 -9.04 -18.73 -0.85
C GLY A 21 -8.37 -18.73 -2.22
N SER A 22 -7.55 -17.73 -2.57
CA SER A 22 -6.82 -17.74 -3.83
C SER A 22 -5.32 -17.91 -3.62
N PHE A 23 -4.76 -18.96 -4.21
CA PHE A 23 -3.31 -19.16 -4.36
C PHE A 23 -2.70 -18.27 -5.45
N SER A 24 -3.48 -17.35 -6.05
CA SER A 24 -2.98 -16.48 -7.11
C SER A 24 -2.41 -15.19 -6.52
N SER A 25 -1.08 -15.18 -6.36
CA SER A 25 -0.17 -14.04 -6.49
C SER A 25 -0.74 -12.65 -6.15
N CYS A 26 -0.20 -12.01 -5.12
CA CYS A 26 -0.48 -10.60 -4.84
C CYS A 26 -0.19 -9.74 -6.09
N PRO A 27 -1.06 -8.75 -6.41
CA PRO A 27 -0.78 -7.84 -7.52
C PRO A 27 0.56 -7.15 -7.27
N ASN A 28 1.30 -6.83 -8.33
CA ASN A 28 2.57 -6.12 -8.21
C ASN A 28 2.33 -4.76 -7.53
N GLN A 29 2.69 -4.66 -6.26
CA GLN A 29 2.64 -3.40 -5.51
C GLN A 29 3.96 -2.65 -5.67
N ARG A 30 3.84 -1.35 -5.93
CA ARG A 30 4.96 -0.41 -5.98
C ARG A 30 5.11 0.20 -4.59
N MET A 31 6.30 0.12 -4.03
CA MET A 31 6.59 0.80 -2.77
C MET A 31 7.32 2.10 -3.07
N ILE A 32 6.75 3.21 -2.60
CA ILE A 32 7.25 4.55 -2.89
C ILE A 32 7.82 5.15 -1.60
N PHE A 33 9.11 5.44 -1.62
CA PHE A 33 9.80 6.12 -0.54
C PHE A 33 10.13 7.54 -0.99
N MET A 34 9.72 8.53 -0.20
CA MET A 34 10.19 9.89 -0.38
C MET A 34 11.38 10.15 0.54
N ILE A 35 12.45 10.64 -0.06
CA ILE A 35 13.68 11.02 0.60
C ILE A 35 13.85 12.51 0.36
N GLN A 36 13.77 13.30 1.41
CA GLN A 36 13.95 14.74 1.33
C GLN A 36 15.17 15.16 2.12
N ASP A 37 16.14 15.77 1.44
CA ASP A 37 17.23 16.42 2.13
C ASP A 37 16.75 17.72 2.77
N THR A 38 17.11 17.91 4.04
CA THR A 38 16.71 19.08 4.83
C THR A 38 17.84 20.09 4.99
N THR A 39 19.02 19.78 4.45
CA THR A 39 20.26 20.52 4.69
C THR A 39 20.80 21.28 3.47
N GLY A 40 20.27 21.01 2.28
CA GLY A 40 20.71 21.61 1.02
C GLY A 40 21.96 20.94 0.42
N VAL A 41 22.30 19.73 0.85
CA VAL A 41 23.36 18.91 0.28
C VAL A 41 22.73 17.79 -0.54
N ALA A 42 23.12 17.68 -1.81
CA ALA A 42 22.56 16.69 -2.73
C ALA A 42 22.67 15.25 -2.18
N ILE A 43 21.60 14.48 -2.31
CA ILE A 43 21.52 13.08 -1.87
C ILE A 43 22.45 12.22 -2.76
N ASP A 44 23.32 11.43 -2.13
CA ASP A 44 24.19 10.49 -2.83
C ASP A 44 23.42 9.21 -3.22
N THR A 45 22.88 9.21 -4.45
CA THR A 45 22.14 8.07 -5.00
C THR A 45 22.96 6.79 -5.19
N SER A 46 24.29 6.86 -5.14
CA SER A 46 25.16 5.68 -5.20
C SER A 46 25.22 4.89 -3.88
N ARG A 47 24.61 5.44 -2.82
CA ARG A 47 24.63 4.91 -1.45
C ARG A 47 23.22 4.83 -0.86
N LEU A 48 22.27 4.35 -1.64
CA LEU A 48 20.92 4.03 -1.15
C LEU A 48 20.83 2.53 -0.90
N TYR A 49 20.44 2.11 0.29
CA TYR A 49 20.34 0.69 0.65
C TYR A 49 18.92 0.35 1.06
N PHE A 50 18.33 -0.62 0.36
CA PHE A 50 17.03 -1.21 0.68
C PHE A 50 17.24 -2.68 1.02
N THR A 51 16.52 -3.16 2.03
CA THR A 51 16.43 -4.59 2.33
C THR A 51 14.98 -5.02 2.20
N ILE A 52 14.77 -6.04 1.39
CA ILE A 52 13.48 -6.68 1.18
C ILE A 52 13.51 -8.01 1.92
N ILE A 53 12.56 -8.22 2.81
CA ILE A 53 12.35 -9.47 3.54
C ILE A 53 11.04 -10.08 3.05
N SER A 54 11.10 -11.19 2.31
CA SER A 54 9.93 -11.95 1.88
C SER A 54 9.64 -13.04 2.90
N ASN A 55 8.52 -12.95 3.61
CA ASN A 55 8.04 -13.95 4.55
C ASN A 55 7.10 -14.93 3.85
N HIS A 56 7.56 -16.18 3.75
CA HIS A 56 6.82 -17.27 3.13
C HIS A 56 5.75 -17.82 4.08
N PRO A 57 4.59 -18.28 3.57
CA PRO A 57 3.57 -18.97 4.37
C PRO A 57 4.09 -20.23 5.10
N THR A 58 5.17 -20.83 4.60
CA THR A 58 5.85 -21.99 5.19
C THR A 58 6.65 -21.64 6.46
N GLY A 59 6.80 -20.34 6.77
CA GLY A 59 7.55 -19.83 7.92
C GLY A 59 9.02 -19.54 7.65
N SER A 60 9.51 -19.73 6.41
CA SER A 60 10.83 -19.25 5.99
C SER A 60 10.78 -17.79 5.57
N ALA A 61 11.93 -17.10 5.59
CA ALA A 61 12.05 -15.75 5.05
C ALA A 61 13.26 -15.65 4.11
N ASP A 62 13.07 -15.01 2.95
CA ASP A 62 14.15 -14.64 2.04
C ASP A 62 14.52 -13.18 2.23
N THR A 63 15.79 -12.84 2.08
CA THR A 63 16.29 -11.46 2.20
C THR A 63 17.00 -11.05 0.92
N LEU A 64 16.65 -9.88 0.38
CA LEU A 64 17.28 -9.27 -0.79
C LEU A 64 17.73 -7.85 -0.46
N GLU A 65 19.02 -7.60 -0.63
CA GLU A 65 19.61 -6.27 -0.48
C GLU A 65 19.71 -5.59 -1.85
N LEU A 66 19.24 -4.35 -1.95
CA LEU A 66 19.30 -3.52 -3.16
C LEU A 66 20.09 -2.26 -2.87
N VAL A 67 21.06 -1.96 -3.76
CA VAL A 67 21.94 -0.79 -3.62
C VAL A 67 21.73 0.15 -4.81
N GLY A 68 21.44 1.42 -4.54
CA GLY A 68 21.28 2.47 -5.53
C GLY A 68 20.18 2.17 -6.55
N THR A 69 20.41 2.58 -7.80
CA THR A 69 19.56 2.18 -8.94
C THR A 69 19.82 0.73 -9.31
N SER A 70 18.75 -0.05 -9.42
CA SER A 70 18.82 -1.47 -9.80
C SER A 70 17.64 -1.83 -10.71
N ARG A 71 17.56 -3.08 -11.18
CA ARG A 71 16.39 -3.56 -11.95
C ARG A 71 15.07 -3.41 -11.18
N ASN A 72 15.14 -3.35 -9.87
CA ASN A 72 14.00 -3.35 -8.95
C ASN A 72 13.83 -1.99 -8.24
N VAL A 73 14.75 -1.03 -8.46
CA VAL A 73 14.71 0.29 -7.81
C VAL A 73 14.89 1.37 -8.87
N THR A 74 13.83 2.15 -9.08
CA THR A 74 13.87 3.35 -9.91
C THR A 74 13.94 4.58 -9.01
N LEU A 75 14.84 5.51 -9.31
CA LEU A 75 14.98 6.78 -8.60
C LEU A 75 14.58 7.92 -9.54
N GLU A 76 13.65 8.77 -9.11
CA GLU A 76 13.23 9.95 -9.86
C GLU A 76 13.20 11.18 -8.93
N GLY A 77 13.38 12.38 -9.47
CA GLY A 77 13.27 13.62 -8.69
C GLY A 77 14.46 14.56 -8.84
N ARG A 78 14.62 15.42 -7.83
CA ARG A 78 15.68 16.44 -7.73
C ARG A 78 16.79 15.96 -6.79
N PRO A 79 18.00 16.54 -6.87
CA PRO A 79 19.10 16.20 -5.96
C PRO A 79 18.75 16.29 -4.47
N ASP A 80 17.84 17.20 -4.11
CA ASP A 80 17.41 17.45 -2.74
C ASP A 80 16.09 16.74 -2.37
N SER A 81 15.45 16.08 -3.34
CA SER A 81 14.19 15.34 -3.14
C SER A 81 14.06 14.20 -4.15
N LEU A 82 14.18 12.98 -3.65
CA LEU A 82 14.16 11.76 -4.46
C LEU A 82 12.93 10.92 -4.10
N ILE A 83 12.34 10.35 -5.15
CA ILE A 83 11.30 9.33 -5.10
C ILE A 83 11.97 8.03 -5.49
N ALA A 84 12.06 7.09 -4.55
CA ALA A 84 12.50 5.74 -4.82
C ALA A 84 11.28 4.82 -4.97
N THR A 85 11.11 4.26 -6.16
CA THR A 85 10.09 3.25 -6.45
C THR A 85 10.74 1.89 -6.47
N VAL A 86 10.35 1.03 -5.51
CA VAL A 86 10.79 -0.36 -5.44
C VAL A 86 9.70 -1.25 -6.04
N VAL A 87 10.08 -2.06 -7.03
CA VAL A 87 9.21 -3.05 -7.65
C VAL A 87 9.78 -4.43 -7.35
N TYR A 88 9.02 -5.25 -6.65
CA TYR A 88 9.35 -6.63 -6.36
C TYR A 88 8.25 -7.54 -6.92
N PHE A 89 8.63 -8.69 -7.49
CA PHE A 89 7.69 -9.67 -7.99
C PHE A 89 7.39 -10.66 -6.88
N TYR A 90 6.15 -10.63 -6.38
CA TYR A 90 5.67 -11.50 -5.31
C TYR A 90 5.40 -12.89 -5.90
N ALA A 91 6.37 -13.79 -5.79
CA ALA A 91 6.13 -15.19 -6.09
C ALA A 91 5.21 -15.79 -5.01
N ASP A 92 4.25 -16.62 -5.43
CA ASP A 92 3.60 -17.62 -4.59
C ASP A 92 2.83 -17.19 -3.31
N GLY A 93 2.52 -15.89 -3.16
CA GLY A 93 1.65 -15.39 -2.09
C GLY A 93 2.37 -15.01 -0.80
N ASP A 94 3.67 -14.73 -0.87
CA ASP A 94 4.49 -14.28 0.25
C ASP A 94 4.08 -12.88 0.75
N SER A 95 4.15 -12.68 2.07
CA SER A 95 4.08 -11.34 2.69
C SER A 95 5.47 -10.72 2.68
N VAL A 96 5.61 -9.48 2.22
CA VAL A 96 6.94 -8.85 2.12
C VAL A 96 7.01 -7.62 3.01
N VAL A 97 8.11 -7.51 3.75
CA VAL A 97 8.53 -6.30 4.45
C VAL A 97 9.66 -5.68 3.66
N ILE A 98 9.49 -4.46 3.16
CA ILE A 98 10.59 -3.70 2.53
C ILE A 98 11.02 -2.61 3.50
N SER A 99 12.24 -2.76 4.01
CA SER A 99 12.91 -1.76 4.83
C SER A 99 13.83 -0.92 3.96
N LEU A 100 13.66 0.40 3.98
CA LEU A 100 14.71 1.33 3.59
C LEU A 100 15.64 1.47 4.79
N ASP A 101 16.69 0.67 4.80
CA ASP A 101 17.62 0.55 5.93
C ASP A 101 18.49 1.78 6.12
N SER A 102 18.95 2.38 5.02
CA SER A 102 19.84 3.53 5.09
C SER A 102 19.84 4.33 3.79
N VAL A 103 19.55 5.62 3.92
CA VAL A 103 19.91 6.64 2.94
C VAL A 103 21.11 7.40 3.49
N TYR A 104 22.20 7.47 2.74
CA TYR A 104 23.38 8.22 3.15
C TYR A 104 23.36 9.62 2.52
N ASN A 105 23.09 10.64 3.34
CA ASN A 105 23.47 12.03 3.04
C ASN A 105 24.29 12.57 4.21
N VAL A 106 25.15 13.54 3.94
CA VAL A 106 26.21 13.98 4.85
C VAL A 106 25.73 14.81 6.04
N ASP A 107 24.49 15.31 6.12
CA ASP A 107 24.12 16.17 7.27
C ASP A 107 22.72 15.98 7.90
N SER A 108 21.61 15.72 7.18
CA SER A 108 20.30 15.25 7.72
C SER A 108 19.22 15.13 6.63
N CYS A 109 18.51 14.00 6.53
CA CYS A 109 17.32 13.88 5.66
C CYS A 109 16.12 13.30 6.41
N LEU A 110 14.92 13.64 5.91
CA LEU A 110 13.65 13.06 6.34
C LEU A 110 13.28 11.96 5.34
N THR A 111 13.04 10.76 5.85
CA THR A 111 12.41 9.68 5.11
C THR A 111 10.95 9.62 5.56
N THR A 112 10.03 9.72 4.62
CA THR A 112 8.62 9.50 4.91
C THR A 112 8.15 8.35 4.02
N PHE A 113 7.75 7.26 4.66
CA PHE A 113 6.96 6.23 4.01
C PHE A 113 5.53 6.74 3.98
N PHE A 114 4.97 6.85 2.78
CA PHE A 114 3.56 7.12 2.59
C PHE A 114 2.89 5.77 2.28
N PRO A 115 2.33 5.06 3.28
CA PRO A 115 1.32 4.04 2.98
C PRO A 115 0.09 4.68 2.33
N ASP A 116 -0.08 6.00 2.50
CA ASP A 116 -1.27 6.78 2.19
C ASP A 116 -1.01 7.86 1.12
N SER A 117 -0.47 7.52 -0.05
CA SER A 117 -0.96 8.27 -1.21
C SER A 117 -2.38 7.80 -1.42
N CYS A 118 -3.32 8.50 -0.78
CA CYS A 118 -4.76 8.33 -0.95
C CYS A 118 -5.02 8.21 -2.45
N GLU A 119 -5.18 6.98 -2.96
CA GLU A 119 -5.35 6.77 -4.39
C GLU A 119 -6.71 7.34 -4.80
N CYS A 120 -7.67 7.25 -3.88
CA CYS A 120 -8.94 7.94 -3.96
C CYS A 120 -9.46 8.31 -2.56
N ARG A 121 -10.17 9.45 -2.49
CA ARG A 121 -11.04 9.83 -1.37
C ARG A 121 -12.50 9.53 -1.68
N ASP A 122 -12.87 9.60 -2.95
CA ASP A 122 -14.20 9.30 -3.42
C ASP A 122 -14.18 8.68 -4.83
N ASN A 123 -15.34 8.22 -5.30
CA ASN A 123 -15.45 7.52 -6.58
C ASN A 123 -15.07 8.40 -7.78
N SER A 124 -15.06 9.74 -7.65
CA SER A 124 -14.68 10.66 -8.74
C SER A 124 -13.17 10.69 -9.00
N ASP A 125 -12.36 10.28 -8.01
CA ASP A 125 -10.92 10.11 -8.19
C ASP A 125 -10.59 8.90 -9.08
N CYS A 126 -11.52 7.93 -9.20
CA CYS A 126 -11.37 6.75 -10.04
C CYS A 126 -11.90 7.02 -11.46
N LEU A 127 -11.01 7.49 -12.34
CA LEU A 127 -11.35 7.97 -13.69
C LEU A 127 -11.75 6.87 -14.70
N MET A 128 -11.62 5.59 -14.33
CA MET A 128 -11.96 4.46 -15.18
C MET A 128 -13.43 4.09 -15.01
N MET A 129 -14.16 3.93 -16.12
CA MET A 129 -15.56 3.52 -16.06
C MET A 129 -15.70 2.14 -15.42
N GLY A 130 -16.62 2.02 -14.47
CA GLY A 130 -16.85 0.78 -13.72
C GLY A 130 -15.91 0.58 -12.55
N TRP A 131 -15.14 1.59 -12.15
CA TRP A 131 -14.30 1.55 -10.95
C TRP A 131 -14.91 2.40 -9.83
N PHE A 132 -14.57 2.06 -8.59
CA PHE A 132 -14.98 2.80 -7.40
C PHE A 132 -13.82 2.90 -6.40
N CYS A 133 -13.95 3.81 -5.45
CA CYS A 133 -12.98 3.98 -4.40
C CYS A 133 -13.24 2.97 -3.29
N ARG A 134 -12.53 1.85 -3.29
CA ARG A 134 -12.66 0.82 -2.25
C ARG A 134 -11.93 1.26 -0.98
N LYS A 135 -12.67 1.26 0.14
CA LYS A 135 -12.19 1.63 1.47
C LYS A 135 -12.27 0.47 2.43
N ALA A 136 -11.58 0.60 3.56
CA ALA A 136 -11.72 -0.35 4.66
C ALA A 136 -13.14 -0.31 5.25
N THR A 137 -13.64 -1.46 5.71
CA THR A 137 -14.93 -1.53 6.39
C THR A 137 -14.93 -0.64 7.64
N GLY A 138 -15.94 0.22 7.78
CA GLY A 138 -16.04 1.16 8.90
C GLY A 138 -15.31 2.48 8.70
N ASP A 139 -14.62 2.65 7.57
CA ASP A 139 -13.86 3.85 7.27
C ASP A 139 -14.46 4.60 6.07
N CYS A 140 -15.72 5.03 6.22
CA CYS A 140 -16.48 5.68 5.13
C CYS A 140 -15.83 6.97 4.61
N ASP A 141 -15.15 7.70 5.48
CA ASP A 141 -14.48 8.96 5.17
C ASP A 141 -12.96 8.80 4.95
N GLY A 142 -12.47 7.57 5.06
CA GLY A 142 -11.07 7.23 4.89
C GLY A 142 -10.59 7.28 3.46
N CYS A 143 -9.30 7.00 3.30
CA CYS A 143 -8.66 6.81 2.01
C CYS A 143 -8.94 5.41 1.47
N GLY A 144 -8.96 5.29 0.14
CA GLY A 144 -9.17 4.03 -0.55
C GLY A 144 -8.22 3.82 -1.73
N VAL A 145 -8.43 2.70 -2.41
CA VAL A 145 -7.78 2.31 -3.66
C VAL A 145 -8.83 2.22 -4.76
N CYS A 146 -8.46 2.56 -6.00
CA CYS A 146 -9.40 2.43 -7.10
C CYS A 146 -9.48 0.94 -7.48
N GLU A 147 -10.69 0.38 -7.43
CA GLU A 147 -10.94 -1.02 -7.77
C GLU A 147 -12.11 -1.12 -8.74
N GLU A 148 -12.08 -2.12 -9.63
CA GLU A 148 -13.21 -2.41 -10.51
C GLU A 148 -14.42 -2.91 -9.69
N CYS A 149 -15.60 -2.39 -10.01
CA CYS A 149 -16.85 -2.82 -9.41
C CYS A 149 -17.11 -4.30 -9.76
N PRO A 150 -17.46 -5.15 -8.78
CA PRO A 150 -17.84 -6.53 -9.04
C PRO A 150 -19.00 -6.61 -10.05
N THR A 151 -18.81 -7.38 -11.12
CA THR A 151 -19.86 -7.60 -12.15
C THR A 151 -20.77 -8.78 -11.81
N ALA A 152 -20.31 -9.69 -10.96
CA ALA A 152 -21.06 -10.84 -10.48
C ALA A 152 -20.89 -10.98 -8.96
N CYS A 153 -21.97 -11.27 -8.25
CA CYS A 153 -21.97 -11.48 -6.81
C CYS A 153 -22.64 -12.80 -6.46
N PRO A 154 -22.17 -13.49 -5.41
CA PRO A 154 -22.84 -14.68 -4.92
C PRO A 154 -24.19 -14.31 -4.29
N ASP A 155 -25.20 -15.15 -4.51
CA ASP A 155 -26.53 -15.02 -3.89
C ASP A 155 -26.52 -15.61 -2.46
N ILE A 156 -25.68 -15.02 -1.61
CA ILE A 156 -25.56 -15.35 -0.19
C ILE A 156 -26.11 -14.19 0.63
N TRP A 157 -26.92 -14.52 1.64
CA TRP A 157 -27.41 -13.56 2.61
C TRP A 157 -26.41 -13.42 3.77
N ASP A 158 -25.56 -12.41 3.69
CA ASP A 158 -24.60 -11.99 4.71
C ASP A 158 -24.64 -10.45 4.81
N PRO A 159 -25.71 -9.89 5.42
CA PRO A 159 -26.07 -8.50 5.22
C PRO A 159 -25.02 -7.53 5.77
N VAL A 160 -24.88 -6.40 5.10
CA VAL A 160 -23.97 -5.33 5.49
C VAL A 160 -24.67 -3.97 5.39
N CYS A 161 -24.25 -3.03 6.22
CA CYS A 161 -24.70 -1.64 6.15
C CYS A 161 -23.68 -0.84 5.35
N GLY A 162 -24.12 -0.23 4.25
CA GLY A 162 -23.30 0.65 3.42
C GLY A 162 -23.05 2.00 4.10
N CYS A 163 -22.02 2.70 3.64
CA CYS A 163 -21.73 4.09 4.04
C CYS A 163 -22.82 5.09 3.61
N ASP A 164 -23.72 4.68 2.73
CA ASP A 164 -24.93 5.39 2.33
C ASP A 164 -26.13 5.15 3.28
N GLY A 165 -25.96 4.30 4.31
CA GLY A 165 -27.01 3.93 5.25
C GLY A 165 -28.02 2.92 4.69
N ILE A 166 -27.72 2.27 3.57
CA ILE A 166 -28.57 1.23 2.96
C ILE A 166 -28.03 -0.16 3.32
N THR A 167 -28.93 -1.10 3.57
CA THR A 167 -28.57 -2.51 3.80
C THR A 167 -28.43 -3.23 2.48
N TYR A 168 -27.30 -3.90 2.28
CA TYR A 168 -27.02 -4.74 1.12
C TYR A 168 -27.00 -6.22 1.53
N SER A 169 -27.41 -7.11 0.64
CA SER A 169 -27.47 -8.56 0.91
C SER A 169 -26.12 -9.18 1.25
N ASN A 170 -25.03 -8.60 0.72
CA ASN A 170 -23.65 -8.86 1.11
C ASN A 170 -22.72 -7.74 0.63
N GLU A 171 -21.46 -7.77 1.07
CA GLU A 171 -20.40 -6.81 0.70
C GLU A 171 -20.22 -6.67 -0.82
N CYS A 172 -20.29 -7.77 -1.58
CA CYS A 172 -20.16 -7.73 -3.03
C CYS A 172 -21.27 -6.88 -3.67
N TYR A 173 -22.52 -7.05 -3.23
CA TYR A 173 -23.64 -6.28 -3.74
C TYR A 173 -23.51 -4.78 -3.43
N ALA A 174 -22.88 -4.40 -2.31
CA ALA A 174 -22.57 -3.00 -2.00
C ALA A 174 -21.48 -2.45 -2.93
N HIS A 175 -20.35 -3.16 -3.08
CA HIS A 175 -19.25 -2.75 -3.95
C HIS A 175 -19.64 -2.72 -5.43
N ARG A 176 -20.56 -3.59 -5.88
CA ARG A 176 -21.07 -3.59 -7.26
C ARG A 176 -21.74 -2.28 -7.66
N VAL A 177 -22.31 -1.55 -6.69
CA VAL A 177 -22.89 -0.21 -6.91
C VAL A 177 -21.95 0.92 -6.43
N GLY A 178 -20.69 0.60 -6.14
CA GLY A 178 -19.67 1.55 -5.72
C GLY A 178 -19.82 2.06 -4.28
N VAL A 179 -20.47 1.29 -3.40
CA VAL A 179 -20.73 1.68 -2.01
C VAL A 179 -19.87 0.86 -1.06
N ASN A 180 -19.07 1.55 -0.24
CA ASN A 180 -18.26 0.91 0.82
C ASN A 180 -19.12 0.47 2.01
N VAL A 181 -18.62 -0.51 2.76
CA VAL A 181 -19.31 -1.04 3.95
C VAL A 181 -18.96 -0.21 5.18
N ALA A 182 -19.98 0.33 5.85
CA ALA A 182 -19.84 0.98 7.16
C ALA A 182 -19.71 -0.06 8.28
N HIS A 183 -20.51 -1.11 8.28
CA HIS A 183 -20.36 -2.21 9.24
C HIS A 183 -21.05 -3.48 8.75
N ARG A 184 -20.69 -4.61 9.34
CA ARG A 184 -21.39 -5.88 9.13
C ARG A 184 -22.77 -5.87 9.81
N GLY A 185 -23.71 -6.62 9.24
CA GLY A 185 -25.11 -6.62 9.64
C GLY A 185 -25.94 -5.51 8.98
N GLU A 186 -27.26 -5.60 9.11
CA GLU A 186 -28.19 -4.63 8.55
C GLU A 186 -28.07 -3.26 9.24
N CYS A 187 -28.36 -2.18 8.50
CA CYS A 187 -28.40 -0.84 9.07
C CYS A 187 -29.47 -0.75 10.17
N GLY A 188 -29.16 -0.04 11.26
CA GLY A 188 -30.10 0.16 12.37
C GLY A 188 -30.28 -1.06 13.29
N SER A 189 -29.63 -2.19 13.01
CA SER A 189 -29.54 -3.28 13.98
C SER A 189 -28.65 -2.85 15.15
N LYS A 190 -29.11 -3.06 16.39
CA LYS A 190 -28.28 -2.81 17.57
C LYS A 190 -27.18 -3.86 17.59
N GLN A 191 -25.97 -3.47 17.18
CA GLN A 191 -24.78 -4.30 17.35
C GLN A 191 -24.68 -4.67 18.84
N LYS A 192 -24.77 -5.97 19.13
CA LYS A 192 -24.85 -6.51 20.49
C LYS A 192 -23.54 -7.19 20.86
#